data_AF-A0A9E6EPM6-F1
#
_entry.id   AF-A0A9E6EPM6-F1
#
_cell.length_a   1.000
_cell.length_b   1.000
_cell.length_c   1.000
_cell.angle_alpha   90.00
_cell.angle_beta   90.00
_cell.angle_gamma   90.00
#
_symmetry.space_group_name_H-M   'P 1'
#
loop_
_entity.id
_entity.type
_entity.pdbx_description
1 polymer ?
#
loop_
_entity_poly.entity_id
_entity_poly.type
_entity_poly.pdbx_seq_one_letter_code
_entity_poly.pdbx_strand_id
1 'polypeptide(L)'
;IDVTSVSTNEDKRDAHLKGPDFFDAARFPTITFKSTAVKEVAKGKLEVTGTFTMKGVSKTIVLPINSLGTAVDPWKNVVAAFEGAARINRMDYGVSYGAGLVGDDVDVELNIEAKKTN
;
A
#
# COMPACT_ATOMS: atom_id res chain seq x y z
N ILE A 1 -3.07 -1.57 -7.01
CA ILE A 1 -1.86 -0.79 -7.37
C ILE A 1 -1.21 -1.49 -8.55
N ASP A 2 -0.93 -0.76 -9.62
CA ASP A 2 -0.22 -1.27 -10.79
C ASP A 2 1.28 -1.39 -10.45
N VAL A 3 1.87 -2.56 -10.63
CA VAL A 3 3.30 -2.77 -10.33
C VAL A 3 4.19 -1.97 -11.28
N THR A 4 3.74 -1.72 -12.52
CA THR A 4 4.50 -0.97 -13.52
C THR A 4 4.68 0.50 -13.14
N SER A 5 3.88 1.02 -12.20
CA SER A 5 3.98 2.38 -11.69
C SER A 5 5.05 2.57 -10.60
N VAL A 6 5.79 1.52 -10.21
CA VAL A 6 6.88 1.66 -9.24
C VAL A 6 7.92 2.67 -9.75
N SER A 7 8.29 3.59 -8.87
CA SER A 7 9.31 4.60 -9.10
C SER A 7 10.13 4.82 -7.84
N THR A 8 11.44 4.89 -8.03
CA THR A 8 12.43 5.24 -7.01
C THR A 8 13.32 6.39 -7.46
N ASN A 9 12.89 7.11 -8.51
CA ASN A 9 13.65 8.16 -9.20
C ASN A 9 14.99 7.66 -9.79
N GLU A 10 15.09 6.38 -10.15
CA GLU A 10 16.24 5.84 -10.89
C GLU A 10 15.76 4.73 -11.83
N ASP A 11 15.82 5.02 -13.12
CA ASP A 11 15.16 4.20 -14.15
C ASP A 11 15.67 2.76 -14.20
N LYS A 12 16.97 2.52 -13.96
CA LYS A 12 17.52 1.15 -13.99
C LYS A 12 17.03 0.32 -12.82
N ARG A 13 16.96 0.90 -11.63
CA ARG A 13 16.41 0.27 -10.42
C ARG A 13 14.92 0.04 -10.60
N ASP A 14 14.18 0.97 -11.18
CA ASP A 14 12.75 0.82 -11.44
C ASP A 14 12.47 -0.29 -12.47
N ALA A 15 13.29 -0.39 -13.52
CA ALA A 15 13.25 -1.50 -14.46
C ALA A 15 13.56 -2.85 -13.77
N HIS A 16 14.55 -2.87 -12.87
CA HIS A 16 14.92 -4.07 -12.12
C HIS A 16 13.82 -4.50 -11.13
N LEU A 17 13.20 -3.55 -10.42
CA LEU A 17 12.08 -3.80 -9.48
C LEU A 17 10.88 -4.46 -10.18
N LYS A 18 10.62 -4.12 -11.45
CA LYS A 18 9.55 -4.73 -12.25
C LYS A 18 9.87 -6.16 -12.70
N GLY A 19 11.15 -6.56 -12.67
CA GLY A 19 11.63 -7.86 -13.12
C GLY A 19 11.33 -9.02 -12.15
N PRO A 20 11.64 -10.26 -12.57
CA PRO A 20 11.31 -11.49 -11.83
C PRO A 20 12.02 -11.62 -10.47
N ASP A 21 13.19 -10.99 -10.33
CA ASP A 21 13.96 -10.96 -9.08
C ASP A 21 13.23 -10.18 -7.96
N PHE A 22 12.33 -9.26 -8.34
CA PHE A 22 11.54 -8.45 -7.43
C PHE A 22 10.04 -8.73 -7.59
N PHE A 23 9.27 -7.81 -8.17
CA PHE A 23 7.81 -7.88 -8.20
C PHE A 23 7.26 -8.80 -9.30
N ASP A 24 8.08 -9.14 -10.31
CA ASP A 24 7.69 -9.97 -11.46
C ASP A 24 6.39 -9.44 -12.11
N ALA A 25 6.42 -8.17 -12.54
CA ALA A 25 5.25 -7.44 -13.04
C ALA A 25 4.57 -8.13 -14.23
N ALA A 26 5.33 -8.91 -15.01
CA ALA A 26 4.79 -9.70 -16.12
C ALA A 26 3.82 -10.79 -15.65
N ARG A 27 4.05 -11.39 -14.47
CA ARG A 27 3.20 -12.45 -13.90
C ARG A 27 2.26 -11.93 -12.83
N PHE A 28 2.67 -10.91 -12.09
CA PHE A 28 1.89 -10.29 -11.01
C PHE A 28 1.79 -8.78 -11.26
N PRO A 29 0.96 -8.33 -12.22
CA PRO A 29 0.90 -6.92 -12.61
C PRO A 29 0.27 -6.01 -11.54
N THR A 30 -0.33 -6.59 -10.49
CA THR A 30 -1.04 -5.83 -9.46
C THR A 30 -0.68 -6.26 -8.05
N ILE A 31 -0.55 -5.27 -7.18
CA ILE A 31 -0.57 -5.41 -5.72
C ILE A 31 -1.95 -4.97 -5.23
N THR A 32 -2.56 -5.76 -4.35
CA THR A 32 -3.92 -5.50 -3.87
C THR A 32 -4.01 -5.50 -2.35
N PHE A 33 -4.90 -4.67 -1.83
CA PHE A 33 -5.36 -4.74 -0.46
C PHE A 33 -6.88 -4.74 -0.48
N LYS A 34 -7.50 -5.75 0.13
CA LYS A 34 -8.96 -5.86 0.26
C LYS A 34 -9.35 -5.87 1.72
N SER A 35 -10.01 -4.81 2.17
CA SER A 35 -10.51 -4.74 3.55
C SER A 35 -11.58 -5.80 3.81
N THR A 36 -11.61 -6.25 5.06
CA THR A 36 -12.54 -7.28 5.57
C THR A 36 -13.22 -6.81 6.85
N ALA A 37 -12.56 -5.96 7.64
CA ALA A 37 -13.14 -5.30 8.79
C ALA A 37 -12.51 -3.92 8.99
N VAL A 38 -13.28 -3.01 9.58
CA VAL A 38 -12.83 -1.69 10.03
C VAL A 38 -13.28 -1.52 11.48
N LYS A 39 -12.36 -1.13 12.36
CA LYS A 39 -12.65 -0.86 13.77
C LYS A 39 -12.12 0.51 14.14
N GLU A 40 -12.97 1.38 14.68
CA GLU A 40 -12.51 2.62 15.29
C GLU A 40 -12.03 2.32 16.72
N VAL A 41 -10.75 2.59 16.99
CA VAL A 41 -10.12 2.31 18.29
C VAL A 41 -10.01 3.56 19.18
N ALA A 42 -10.07 4.73 18.55
CA ALA A 42 -10.25 6.03 19.19
C ALA A 42 -10.80 7.00 18.14
N LYS A 43 -11.27 8.17 18.55
CA LYS A 43 -11.81 9.19 17.63
C LYS A 43 -10.84 9.44 16.46
N GLY A 44 -11.26 9.09 15.25
CA GLY A 44 -10.49 9.26 14.01
C GLY A 44 -9.29 8.31 13.86
N LYS A 45 -9.13 7.31 14.73
CA LYS A 45 -8.11 6.25 14.61
C LYS A 45 -8.78 4.92 14.29
N LEU A 46 -8.45 4.37 13.15
CA LEU A 46 -9.05 3.17 12.59
C LEU A 46 -8.01 2.05 12.49
N GLU A 47 -8.42 0.84 12.79
CA GLU A 47 -7.73 -0.40 12.43
C GLU A 47 -8.49 -1.04 11.26
N VAL A 48 -7.86 -1.06 10.09
CA VAL A 48 -8.44 -1.67 8.88
C VAL A 48 -7.80 -3.03 8.67
N THR A 49 -8.54 -4.10 8.97
CA THR A 49 -8.09 -5.47 8.70
C THR A 49 -8.40 -5.83 7.27
N GLY A 50 -7.41 -6.36 6.54
CA GLY A 50 -7.60 -6.76 5.16
C GLY A 50 -6.59 -7.78 4.66
N THR A 51 -6.87 -8.33 3.48
CA THR A 51 -5.96 -9.22 2.78
C THR A 51 -5.07 -8.38 1.87
N PHE A 52 -3.77 -8.36 2.15
CA PHE A 52 -2.75 -7.79 1.29
C PHE A 52 -2.15 -8.89 0.41
N THR A 53 -2.08 -8.65 -0.90
CA THR A 53 -1.52 -9.59 -1.86
C THR A 53 -0.43 -8.91 -2.69
N MET A 54 0.77 -9.50 -2.67
CA MET A 54 1.93 -9.06 -3.44
C MET A 54 2.65 -10.29 -3.98
N LYS A 55 3.06 -10.24 -5.26
CA LYS A 55 3.77 -11.33 -5.95
C LYS A 55 3.11 -12.72 -5.78
N GLY A 56 1.77 -12.74 -5.82
CA GLY A 56 0.98 -13.97 -5.67
C GLY A 56 0.85 -14.52 -4.25
N VAL A 57 1.47 -13.90 -3.25
CA VAL A 57 1.34 -14.28 -1.83
C VAL A 57 0.33 -13.36 -1.15
N SER A 58 -0.66 -13.95 -0.48
CA SER A 58 -1.69 -13.22 0.26
C SER A 58 -1.51 -13.41 1.77
N LYS A 59 -1.57 -12.31 2.52
CA LYS A 59 -1.54 -12.31 3.99
C LYS A 59 -2.59 -11.36 4.54
N THR A 60 -3.16 -11.72 5.69
CA THR A 60 -4.02 -10.81 6.46
C THR A 60 -3.15 -9.86 7.25
N ILE A 61 -3.35 -8.56 7.08
CA ILE A 61 -2.68 -7.51 7.84
C ILE A 61 -3.71 -6.55 8.44
N VAL A 62 -3.29 -5.86 9.50
CA VAL A 62 -4.04 -4.74 10.09
C VAL A 62 -3.31 -3.46 9.73
N LEU A 63 -4.02 -2.55 9.06
CA LEU A 63 -3.50 -1.25 8.64
C LEU A 63 -4.06 -0.16 9.58
N PRO A 64 -3.22 0.49 10.39
CA PRO A 64 -3.61 1.68 11.13
C PRO A 64 -3.88 2.83 10.16
N ILE A 65 -5.06 3.44 10.27
CA ILE A 65 -5.47 4.60 9.47
C ILE A 65 -5.92 5.72 10.41
N ASN A 66 -5.41 6.92 10.20
CA ASN A 66 -5.91 8.15 10.80
C ASN A 66 -6.86 8.85 9.82
N SER A 67 -8.10 9.11 10.24
CA SER A 67 -9.02 9.99 9.54
C SER A 67 -8.70 11.43 9.90
N LEU A 68 -8.27 12.21 8.92
CA LEU A 68 -7.97 13.65 9.07
C LEU A 68 -9.24 14.52 9.03
N GLY A 69 -10.39 13.92 8.72
CA GLY A 69 -11.69 14.58 8.66
C GLY A 69 -12.16 14.82 7.24
N THR A 70 -13.17 15.67 7.12
CA THR A 70 -13.84 15.98 5.85
C THR A 70 -13.82 17.47 5.56
N ALA A 71 -13.71 17.83 4.28
CA ALA A 71 -13.80 19.20 3.80
C ALA A 71 -14.70 19.29 2.56
N VAL A 72 -15.03 20.53 2.17
CA VAL A 72 -15.63 20.81 0.86
C VAL A 72 -14.55 21.39 -0.03
N ASP A 73 -14.32 20.77 -1.18
CA ASP A 73 -13.33 21.22 -2.15
C ASP A 73 -13.80 22.48 -2.92
N PRO A 74 -12.92 23.14 -3.70
CA PRO A 74 -13.31 24.30 -4.51
C PRO A 74 -14.43 24.05 -5.54
N TRP A 75 -14.73 22.79 -5.84
CA TRP A 75 -15.76 22.36 -6.78
C TRP A 75 -17.04 21.88 -6.06
N LYS A 76 -17.19 22.18 -4.77
CA LYS A 76 -18.33 21.84 -3.91
C LYS A 76 -18.52 20.33 -3.67
N ASN A 77 -17.49 19.52 -3.85
CA ASN A 77 -17.54 18.11 -3.46
C ASN A 77 -17.16 17.94 -2.00
N VAL A 78 -17.80 17.00 -1.30
CA VAL A 78 -17.32 16.56 0.01
C VAL A 78 -16.16 15.59 -0.20
N VAL A 79 -15.01 15.89 0.41
CA VAL A 79 -13.82 15.06 0.41
C VAL A 79 -13.49 14.62 1.83
N ALA A 80 -12.92 13.43 1.98
CA ALA A 80 -12.39 12.90 3.22
C ALA A 80 -10.90 12.58 3.06
N ALA A 81 -10.09 12.93 4.05
CA ALA A 81 -8.65 12.69 4.02
C ALA A 81 -8.24 11.65 5.06
N PHE A 82 -7.31 10.77 4.69
CA PHE A 82 -6.80 9.69 5.53
C PHE A 82 -5.29 9.55 5.37
N GLU A 83 -4.62 9.19 6.46
CA GLU A 83 -3.22 8.82 6.49
C GLU A 83 -3.06 7.41 7.04
N GLY A 84 -2.12 6.63 6.52
CA GLY A 84 -1.84 5.28 6.96
C GLY A 84 -0.34 4.99 6.95
N ALA A 85 0.09 4.17 7.90
CA ALA A 85 1.46 3.70 7.95
C ALA A 85 1.50 2.22 8.34
N ALA A 86 2.33 1.45 7.66
CA ALA A 86 2.61 0.06 7.99
C ALA A 86 4.07 -0.27 7.70
N ARG A 87 4.57 -1.31 8.35
CA ARG A 87 5.84 -1.93 8.00
C ARG A 87 5.58 -3.35 7.57
N ILE A 88 6.11 -3.74 6.42
CA ILE A 88 5.99 -5.10 5.88
C ILE A 88 7.38 -5.69 5.68
N ASN A 89 7.52 -7.00 5.90
CA ASN A 89 8.72 -7.71 5.51
C ASN A 89 8.57 -8.17 4.05
N ARG A 90 9.46 -7.74 3.15
CA ARG A 90 9.37 -8.10 1.71
C ARG A 90 9.62 -9.59 1.44
N MET A 91 10.37 -10.26 2.32
CA MET A 91 10.69 -11.69 2.22
C MET A 91 9.44 -12.55 2.37
N ASP A 92 8.47 -12.09 3.18
CA ASP A 92 7.18 -12.76 3.38
C ASP A 92 6.36 -12.93 2.09
N TYR A 93 6.68 -12.16 1.06
CA TYR A 93 6.00 -12.16 -0.24
C TYR A 93 6.90 -12.64 -1.38
N GLY A 94 8.03 -13.29 -1.06
CA GLY A 94 8.93 -13.86 -2.06
C GLY A 94 9.76 -12.84 -2.85
N VAL A 95 9.90 -11.61 -2.34
CA VAL A 95 10.82 -10.60 -2.88
C VAL A 95 12.14 -10.73 -2.12
N SER A 96 12.96 -11.72 -2.48
CA SER A 96 14.16 -12.11 -1.71
C SER A 96 15.50 -11.64 -2.27
N TYR A 97 15.52 -11.01 -3.45
CA TYR A 97 16.75 -10.49 -4.05
C TYR A 97 17.48 -9.53 -3.10
N GLY A 98 18.81 -9.57 -3.07
CA GLY A 98 19.62 -8.66 -2.27
C GLY A 98 19.48 -8.84 -0.76
N ALA A 99 19.00 -9.98 -0.27
CA ALA A 99 18.98 -10.30 1.16
C ALA A 99 20.37 -10.09 1.79
N GLY A 100 20.41 -9.41 2.94
CA GLY A 100 21.66 -9.02 3.62
C GLY A 100 22.35 -7.77 3.06
N LEU A 101 21.88 -7.23 1.92
CA LEU A 101 22.37 -5.97 1.33
C LEU A 101 21.27 -4.89 1.28
N VAL A 102 20.03 -5.32 1.07
CA VAL A 102 18.81 -4.48 1.06
C VAL A 102 17.94 -4.93 2.23
N GLY A 103 17.50 -3.97 3.04
CA GLY A 103 16.67 -4.24 4.22
C GLY A 103 15.43 -5.07 3.90
N ASP A 104 15.06 -5.93 4.85
CA ASP A 104 13.89 -6.82 4.71
C ASP A 104 12.59 -6.06 5.01
N ASP A 105 12.63 -5.15 5.98
CA ASP A 105 11.51 -4.30 6.35
C ASP A 105 11.37 -3.13 5.36
N VAL A 106 10.14 -2.92 4.90
CA VAL A 106 9.73 -1.83 4.03
C VAL A 106 8.64 -1.04 4.73
N ASP A 107 8.92 0.25 4.94
CA ASP A 107 7.93 1.20 5.44
C ASP A 107 7.00 1.61 4.29
N VAL A 108 5.70 1.53 4.56
CA VAL A 108 4.61 1.85 3.64
C VAL A 108 3.84 3.02 4.23
N GLU A 109 3.80 4.11 3.49
CA GLU A 109 3.03 5.30 3.84
C GLU A 109 1.91 5.52 2.82
N LEU A 110 0.73 5.89 3.31
CA LEU A 110 -0.46 6.14 2.52
C LEU A 110 -1.01 7.52 2.86
N ASN A 111 -1.19 8.34 1.84
CA ASN A 111 -1.87 9.62 1.92
C ASN A 111 -3.04 9.57 0.94
N ILE A 112 -4.27 9.62 1.44
CA ILE A 112 -5.48 9.34 0.66
C ILE A 112 -6.45 10.51 0.79
N GLU A 113 -6.91 11.02 -0.35
CA GLU A 113 -8.09 11.87 -0.44
C GLU A 113 -9.18 11.12 -1.20
N ALA A 114 -10.36 11.01 -0.59
CA ALA A 114 -11.51 10.32 -1.16
C ALA A 114 -12.66 11.30 -1.34
N LYS A 115 -13.08 11.50 -2.60
CA LYS A 115 -14.30 12.24 -2.93
C LYS A 115 -15.53 11.38 -2.65
N LYS A 116 -16.52 11.94 -1.95
CA LYS A 116 -17.82 11.30 -1.77
C LYS A 116 -18.48 11.07 -3.14
N THR A 117 -18.77 9.81 -3.46
CA THR A 117 -19.59 9.41 -4.61
C THR A 117 -20.98 9.03 -4.13
N ASN A 118 -22.00 9.33 -4.94
CA ASN A 118 -23.41 9.03 -4.64
C ASN A 118 -23.71 7.55 -4.72
#